data_AF-X0S2Q0-F1
#
_entry.id   AF-X0S2Q0-F1
#
_cell.length_a   1.000
_cell.length_b   1.000
_cell.length_c   1.000
_cell.angle_alpha   90.00
_cell.angle_beta   90.00
_cell.angle_gamma   90.00
#
_symmetry.space_group_name_H-M   'P 1'
#
loop_
_entity.id
_entity.type
_entity.pdbx_description
1 polymer ?
#
loop_
_entity_poly.entity_id
_entity_poly.type
_entity_poly.pdbx_seq_one_letter_code
_entity_poly.pdbx_strand_id
1 'polypeptide(L)'
;MPDITTNILGDLRDHRLPNLDLNGVFIYPDYGGKSILNIPSSVCSLLDAPGIGAPPLASEILSPLGKDYRRIVLILMDALALHRLQRWMVDGTAPIWSR
;
A
#
# COMPACT_ATOMS: atom_id res chain seq x y z
N MET A 1 3.06 -9.93 10.91
CA MET A 1 3.30 -9.68 9.47
C MET A 1 4.75 -9.27 9.28
N PRO A 2 5.43 -9.75 8.23
CA PRO A 2 6.77 -9.30 7.88
C PRO A 2 6.77 -7.80 7.53
N ASP A 3 7.88 -7.13 7.83
CA ASP A 3 8.11 -5.78 7.32
C ASP A 3 8.55 -5.84 5.85
N ILE A 4 7.73 -5.27 4.97
CA ILE A 4 8.04 -5.18 3.54
C ILE A 4 8.33 -3.75 3.09
N THR A 5 8.35 -2.77 4.01
CA THR A 5 8.43 -1.34 3.68
C THR A 5 9.69 -1.00 2.88
N THR A 6 10.86 -1.51 3.28
CA THR A 6 12.13 -1.20 2.60
C THR A 6 12.12 -1.67 1.14
N ASN A 7 11.60 -2.87 0.88
CA ASN A 7 11.57 -3.45 -0.46
C ASN A 7 10.58 -2.68 -1.36
N ILE A 8 9.35 -2.49 -0.89
CA ILE A 8 8.31 -1.80 -1.66
C ILE A 8 8.68 -0.34 -1.94
N LEU A 9 9.30 0.36 -0.97
CA LEU A 9 9.75 1.73 -1.19
C LEU A 9 10.88 1.83 -2.20
N GLY A 10 11.77 0.84 -2.28
CA GLY A 10 12.79 0.76 -3.33
C GLY A 10 12.12 0.72 -4.70
N ASP A 11 11.24 -0.24 -4.91
CA ASP A 11 10.54 -0.42 -6.19
C ASP A 11 9.74 0.82 -6.60
N LEU A 12 9.01 1.44 -5.66
CA LEU A 12 8.23 2.66 -5.92
C LEU A 12 9.10 3.85 -6.30
N ARG A 13 10.30 3.97 -5.72
CA ARG A 13 11.27 5.04 -6.05
C ARG A 13 11.88 4.86 -7.43
N ASP A 14 12.01 3.62 -7.91
CA ASP A 14 12.57 3.29 -9.21
C ASP A 14 11.52 3.26 -10.31
N HIS A 15 10.23 3.10 -9.95
CA HIS A 15 9.12 3.10 -10.91
C HIS A 15 9.00 4.42 -11.68
N ARG A 16 8.81 4.34 -13.00
CA ARG A 16 8.61 5.48 -13.88
C ARG A 16 7.45 5.21 -14.83
N LEU A 17 6.68 6.25 -15.14
CA LEU A 17 5.64 6.19 -16.15
C LEU A 17 6.19 6.66 -17.51
N PRO A 18 5.90 5.95 -18.61
CA PRO A 18 6.26 6.41 -19.95
C PRO A 18 5.66 7.79 -20.23
N ASN A 19 6.45 8.68 -20.85
CA ASN A 19 6.01 10.01 -21.29
C ASN A 19 5.58 10.98 -20.17
N LEU A 20 5.93 10.69 -18.92
CA LEU A 20 5.73 11.60 -17.78
C LEU A 20 7.05 11.74 -17.03
N ASP A 21 7.53 12.98 -16.89
CA ASP A 21 8.68 13.30 -16.03
C ASP A 21 8.25 14.25 -14.90
N LEU A 22 8.45 13.80 -13.67
CA LEU A 22 8.18 14.52 -12.42
C LEU A 22 9.45 15.10 -11.79
N ASN A 23 10.57 15.16 -12.52
CA ASN A 23 11.84 15.77 -12.14
C ASN A 23 12.47 15.17 -10.85
N GLY A 24 12.16 13.91 -10.53
CA GLY A 24 12.75 13.20 -9.37
C GLY A 24 12.29 13.67 -7.98
N VAL A 25 11.40 14.66 -7.91
CA VAL A 25 10.86 15.17 -6.62
C VAL A 25 9.69 14.32 -6.12
N PHE A 26 8.96 13.69 -7.04
CA PHE A 26 7.76 12.92 -6.75
C PHE A 26 7.98 11.43 -6.97
N ILE A 27 7.25 10.62 -6.19
CA ILE A 27 7.10 9.18 -6.42
C ILE A 27 6.00 8.98 -7.47
N TYR A 28 6.28 8.15 -8.47
CA TYR A 28 5.30 7.82 -9.49
C TYR A 28 4.27 6.83 -8.94
N PRO A 29 3.00 6.95 -9.31
CA PRO A 29 2.01 5.94 -8.95
C PRO A 29 2.26 4.67 -9.77
N ASP A 30 2.50 3.56 -9.09
CA ASP A 30 2.57 2.25 -9.71
C ASP A 30 1.18 1.59 -9.72
N TYR A 31 0.44 1.85 -10.79
CA TYR A 31 -0.91 1.34 -11.00
C TYR A 31 -0.97 -0.19 -11.21
N GLY A 32 0.18 -0.85 -11.38
CA GLY A 32 0.29 -2.29 -11.61
C GLY A 32 0.10 -3.15 -10.37
N GLY A 33 -0.11 -2.55 -9.19
CA GLY A 33 -0.32 -3.29 -7.94
C GLY A 33 0.28 -2.65 -6.69
N LYS A 34 0.83 -1.43 -6.77
CA LYS A 34 1.44 -0.73 -5.61
C LYS A 34 0.87 0.68 -5.41
N SER A 35 -0.33 0.94 -5.93
CA SER A 35 -1.05 2.21 -5.82
C SER A 35 -2.32 2.08 -4.96
N ILE A 36 -2.78 3.20 -4.40
CA ILE A 36 -4.09 3.30 -3.74
C ILE A 36 -5.23 2.88 -4.68
N LEU A 37 -5.05 3.05 -5.99
CA LEU A 37 -6.00 2.62 -7.02
C LEU A 37 -6.26 1.10 -7.00
N ASN A 38 -5.32 0.30 -6.48
CA ASN A 38 -5.42 -1.15 -6.43
C ASN A 38 -6.22 -1.66 -5.22
N ILE A 39 -6.56 -0.79 -4.26
CA ILE A 39 -7.28 -1.17 -3.03
C ILE A 39 -8.68 -1.75 -3.31
N PRO A 40 -9.54 -1.18 -4.17
CA PRO A 40 -10.88 -1.71 -4.41
C PRO A 40 -10.89 -3.18 -4.86
N SER A 41 -10.13 -3.52 -5.90
CA SER A 41 -9.99 -4.92 -6.34
C SER A 41 -9.32 -5.81 -5.31
N SER A 42 -8.44 -5.28 -4.46
CA SER A 42 -7.85 -6.05 -3.35
C SER A 42 -8.90 -6.45 -2.32
N VAL A 43 -9.79 -5.52 -1.95
CA VAL A 43 -10.89 -5.77 -1.02
C VAL A 43 -11.84 -6.82 -1.63
N CYS A 44 -12.17 -6.70 -2.92
CA CYS A 44 -12.96 -7.72 -3.63
C CYS A 44 -12.27 -9.10 -3.56
N SER A 45 -10.98 -9.17 -3.91
CA SER A 45 -10.23 -10.43 -3.89
C SER A 45 -10.19 -11.07 -2.50
N LEU A 46 -10.04 -10.27 -1.43
CA LEU A 46 -10.01 -10.77 -0.05
C LEU A 46 -11.39 -11.26 0.44
N LEU A 47 -12.48 -10.79 -0.18
CA LEU A 47 -13.87 -11.20 0.08
C LEU A 47 -14.37 -12.28 -0.88
N ASP A 48 -13.50 -12.83 -1.74
CA ASP A 48 -13.86 -13.77 -2.80
C ASP A 48 -14.96 -13.22 -3.75
N ALA A 49 -14.87 -11.93 -4.07
CA ALA A 49 -15.77 -11.22 -4.96
C ALA A 49 -15.06 -10.82 -6.27
N PRO A 50 -15.80 -10.63 -7.38
CA PRO A 50 -15.24 -10.10 -8.62
C PRO A 50 -14.54 -8.74 -8.41
N GLY A 51 -13.37 -8.56 -9.03
CA GLY A 51 -12.62 -7.31 -8.98
C GLY A 51 -13.32 -6.15 -9.68
N ILE A 52 -12.89 -4.92 -9.37
CA ILE A 52 -13.45 -3.69 -9.93
C ILE A 52 -12.35 -2.68 -10.28
N GLY A 53 -12.38 -2.19 -11.51
CA GLY A 53 -11.43 -1.17 -11.98
C GLY A 53 -10.03 -1.75 -12.21
N ALA A 54 -9.03 -1.22 -11.50
CA ALA A 54 -7.64 -1.64 -11.64
C ALA A 54 -7.38 -3.04 -11.04
N PRO A 55 -6.25 -3.68 -11.37
CA PRO A 55 -5.84 -4.92 -10.72
C PRO A 55 -5.74 -4.78 -9.19
N PRO A 56 -5.82 -5.89 -8.42
CA PRO A 56 -5.56 -5.87 -6.98
C PRO A 56 -4.09 -5.49 -6.69
N LEU A 57 -3.79 -5.24 -5.41
CA LEU A 57 -2.44 -5.04 -4.93
C LEU A 57 -1.59 -6.28 -5.25
N ALA A 58 -0.29 -6.06 -5.45
CA ALA A 58 0.66 -7.11 -5.77
C ALA A 58 0.61 -8.23 -4.72
N SER A 59 0.87 -9.47 -5.15
CA SER A 59 0.78 -10.65 -4.29
C SER A 59 1.71 -10.58 -3.07
N GLU A 60 2.87 -9.94 -3.20
CA GLU A 60 3.79 -9.64 -2.10
C GLU A 60 3.18 -8.77 -0.98
N ILE A 61 2.17 -7.95 -1.30
CA ILE A 61 1.43 -7.11 -0.33
C ILE A 61 0.22 -7.87 0.23
N LEU A 62 -0.49 -8.64 -0.60
CA LEU A 62 -1.73 -9.33 -0.17
C LEU A 62 -1.50 -10.68 0.51
N SER A 63 -0.52 -11.45 0.07
CA SER A 63 -0.26 -12.80 0.61
C SER A 63 -0.01 -12.85 2.12
N PRO A 64 0.63 -11.85 2.77
CA PRO A 64 0.80 -11.87 4.23
C PRO A 64 -0.49 -11.64 5.01
N LEU A 65 -1.56 -11.15 4.37
CA LEU A 65 -2.87 -11.02 5.00
C LEU A 65 -3.47 -12.42 5.15
N GLY A 66 -3.49 -13.21 4.06
CA GLY A 66 -4.13 -14.51 4.01
C GLY A 66 -5.43 -14.46 3.22
N LYS A 67 -6.42 -15.29 3.61
CA LYS A 67 -7.68 -15.47 2.87
C LYS A 67 -8.86 -15.75 3.82
N ASP A 68 -10.04 -15.94 3.23
CA ASP A 68 -11.29 -16.37 3.89
C ASP A 68 -11.86 -15.33 4.88
N TYR A 69 -11.77 -14.05 4.53
CA TYR A 69 -12.30 -12.95 5.34
C TYR A 69 -13.81 -12.78 5.15
N ARG A 70 -14.52 -12.56 6.27
CA ARG A 70 -15.95 -12.17 6.24
C ARG A 70 -16.19 -10.67 6.27
N ARG A 71 -15.22 -9.90 6.76
CA ARG A 71 -15.32 -8.46 6.99
C ARG A 71 -13.96 -7.83 6.75
N ILE A 72 -13.95 -6.68 6.09
CA ILE A 72 -12.76 -5.86 5.86
C ILE A 72 -13.03 -4.47 6.39
N VAL A 73 -12.13 -3.96 7.21
CA VAL A 73 -12.16 -2.58 7.70
C VAL A 73 -10.99 -1.85 7.04
N LEU A 74 -11.32 -0.89 6.17
CA LEU A 74 -10.33 -0.03 5.52
C LEU A 74 -10.26 1.30 6.28
N ILE A 75 -9.05 1.66 6.74
CA ILE A 75 -8.77 2.95 7.35
C ILE A 75 -7.90 3.74 6.37
N LEU A 76 -8.47 4.81 5.79
CA LEU A 76 -7.73 5.75 4.96
C LEU A 76 -7.39 6.99 5.81
N MET A 77 -6.10 7.23 6.00
CA MET A 77 -5.61 8.45 6.62
C MET A 77 -5.08 9.38 5.55
N ASP A 78 -5.77 10.51 5.34
CA ASP A 78 -5.34 11.50 4.37
C ASP A 78 -4.13 12.29 4.88
N ALA A 79 -3.25 12.69 3.94
CA ALA A 79 -2.06 13.49 4.18
C ALA A 79 -1.08 12.97 5.27
N LEU A 80 -1.14 11.68 5.61
CA LEU A 80 -0.21 11.06 6.55
C LEU A 80 1.10 10.68 5.86
N ALA A 81 2.14 11.48 6.05
CA ALA A 81 3.47 11.16 5.52
C ALA A 81 4.09 9.95 6.25
N LEU A 82 4.58 8.97 5.47
CA LEU A 82 5.18 7.73 6.00
C LEU A 82 6.28 7.97 7.03
N HIS A 83 7.18 8.92 6.79
CA HIS A 83 8.27 9.23 7.72
C HIS A 83 7.77 9.80 9.06
N ARG A 84 6.61 10.46 9.09
CA ARG A 84 5.99 10.94 10.34
C ARG A 84 5.40 9.77 11.11
N LEU A 85 4.67 8.87 10.43
CA LEU A 85 4.14 7.66 11.03
C LEU A 85 5.26 6.80 11.65
N GLN A 86 6.34 6.57 10.91
CA GLN A 86 7.49 5.80 11.40
C GLN A 86 8.12 6.45 12.65
N ARG A 87 8.26 7.78 12.67
CA ARG A 87 8.74 8.51 13.85
C ARG A 87 7.83 8.29 15.05
N TRP A 88 6.51 8.44 14.86
CA TRP A 88 5.54 8.28 15.95
C TRP A 88 5.48 6.86 16.53
N MET A 89 5.73 5.85 15.68
CA MET A 89 5.84 4.47 16.13
C MET A 89 7.10 4.24 16.98
N VAL A 90 8.22 4.89 16.63
CA VAL A 90 9.50 4.76 17.34
C VAL A 90 9.52 5.53 18.66
N ASP A 91 8.95 6.74 18.71
CA ASP A 91 8.92 7.58 19.91
C ASP A 91 7.75 7.26 20.87
N GLY A 92 6.89 6.31 20.51
CA GLY A 92 5.77 5.84 21.32
C GLY A 92 4.52 6.73 21.30
N THR A 93 4.47 7.78 20.47
CA THR A 93 3.28 8.64 20.33
C THR A 93 2.14 8.00 19.53
N ALA A 94 2.41 6.89 18.83
CA ALA A 94 1.43 6.08 18.10
C ALA A 94 1.38 4.62 18.63
N PRO A 95 0.97 4.39 19.89
CA PRO A 95 1.09 3.08 20.57
C PRO A 95 0.20 1.98 19.97
N ILE A 96 -0.84 2.33 19.22
CA ILE A 96 -1.68 1.34 18.51
C ILE A 96 -0.92 0.74 17.31
N TRP A 97 0.04 1.48 16.77
CA TRP A 97 0.84 1.07 15.61
C TRP A 97 2.26 0.64 15.98
N SER A 98 2.67 0.78 17.25
CA SER A 98 3.94 0.20 17.71
C SER A 98 3.85 -1.32 17.62
N ARG A 99 4.82 -1.93 16.93
CA ARG A 99 4.95 -3.38 16.79
C ARG A 99 5.31 -4.06 18.11
#